data_AF-A0AAV2U2T8-F1
#
_entry.id   AF-A0AAV2U2T8-F1
#
_cell.length_a   1.000
_cell.length_b   1.000
_cell.length_c   1.000
_cell.angle_alpha   90.00
_cell.angle_beta   90.00
_cell.angle_gamma   90.00
#
_symmetry.space_group_name_H-M   'P 1'
#
loop_
_entity.id
_entity.type
_entity.pdbx_description
1 polymer ?
#
loop_
_entity_poly.entity_id
_entity_poly.type
_entity_poly.pdbx_seq_one_letter_code
_entity_poly.pdbx_strand_id
1 'polypeptide(L)'
;MMSPIMHRKEHRISLDVTFWFQLIQNFAHNGGRLKGGAKSTAGKGPWDMVLIVHGFPNDISALRFEWAWQNPDLSRRLSNAVAPRRPKETPFEYRFRVLSCMLRIGPWNRLGLIIRWLKQEYQRNFDTDLSPPLHMPIVFGPVQLEPKRNDSSEGNWTGSCQLCNAQFKNTGSLYDDVPIRCPASCIYGSWHLMCIAEHMLTSSESTANQNPSDLLPLIPLSGTCPACHSVDLFWPHLIHQWKMKCRACSSS
;
A
#
# COMPACT_ATOMS: atom_id res chain seq x y z
N MET A 1 42.81 -3.49 8.94
CA MET A 1 42.81 -4.88 8.44
C MET A 1 41.77 -5.67 9.20
N MET A 2 41.00 -6.46 8.46
CA MET A 2 40.18 -7.61 8.87
C MET A 2 38.87 -7.39 9.65
N SER A 3 37.79 -7.68 8.91
CA SER A 3 36.52 -8.23 9.40
C SER A 3 36.70 -9.48 10.27
N PRO A 4 35.66 -9.82 11.04
CA PRO A 4 35.17 -11.19 11.06
C PRO A 4 33.73 -11.27 10.55
N ILE A 5 33.51 -12.17 9.60
CA ILE A 5 32.23 -12.77 9.23
C ILE A 5 32.03 -13.98 10.13
N MET A 6 30.83 -14.19 10.66
CA MET A 6 30.14 -15.48 10.95
C MET A 6 28.84 -15.13 11.72
N HIS A 7 27.70 -15.79 11.58
CA HIS A 7 27.20 -16.78 10.64
C HIS A 7 25.67 -16.73 10.80
N ARG A 8 24.96 -16.71 9.67
CA ARG A 8 23.50 -16.78 9.54
C ARG A 8 23.00 -18.15 10.03
N LYS A 9 22.03 -18.20 10.94
CA LYS A 9 21.08 -19.32 11.00
C LYS A 9 19.69 -18.76 10.68
N GLU A 10 19.22 -19.10 9.49
CA GLU A 10 17.85 -18.90 9.06
C GLU A 10 16.92 -19.71 9.95
N HIS A 11 15.95 -19.04 10.58
CA HIS A 11 14.56 -19.48 10.52
C HIS A 11 13.70 -18.25 10.25
N ARG A 12 12.94 -18.39 9.17
CA ARG A 12 12.33 -17.36 8.35
C ARG A 12 10.94 -17.05 8.90
N ILE A 13 10.79 -15.91 9.56
CA ILE A 13 9.54 -15.15 9.59
C ILE A 13 9.87 -13.81 8.94
N SER A 14 9.59 -13.70 7.64
CA SER A 14 9.67 -12.43 6.93
C SER A 14 8.54 -11.55 7.43
N LEU A 15 8.83 -10.79 8.49
CA LEU A 15 8.26 -9.49 8.76
C LEU A 15 9.31 -8.47 8.29
N ASP A 16 9.61 -8.50 7.00
CA ASP A 16 10.47 -7.47 6.43
C ASP A 16 9.65 -6.18 6.29
N VAL A 17 10.18 -5.16 6.98
CA VAL A 17 9.87 -3.73 6.90
C VAL A 17 8.83 -3.22 7.89
N THR A 18 9.21 -3.32 9.16
CA THR A 18 9.10 -2.18 10.10
C THR A 18 9.85 -0.96 9.55
N PHE A 19 9.15 0.03 9.01
CA PHE A 19 9.67 1.39 8.81
C PHE A 19 8.77 2.42 9.50
N TRP A 20 9.42 3.29 10.27
CA TRP A 20 8.88 4.11 11.36
C TRP A 20 8.66 5.56 10.91
N PHE A 21 7.43 6.09 10.95
CA PHE A 21 7.17 7.52 10.66
C PHE A 21 6.38 8.28 11.74
N GLN A 22 6.99 9.35 12.25
CA GLN A 22 6.59 10.14 13.41
C GLN A 22 5.78 11.40 13.04
N LEU A 23 4.68 11.65 13.77
CA LEU A 23 4.30 12.92 14.41
C LEU A 23 2.99 12.64 15.17
N ILE A 24 3.04 12.22 16.44
CA ILE A 24 3.01 13.01 17.69
C ILE A 24 3.86 12.30 18.79
N GLN A 25 4.23 12.93 19.91
CA GLN A 25 5.08 12.37 21.00
C GLN A 25 4.32 11.44 22.02
N ASN A 26 4.99 10.42 22.62
CA ASN A 26 4.65 9.17 23.44
C ASN A 26 4.69 7.59 23.04
N PHE A 27 5.82 6.84 22.97
CA PHE A 27 6.00 5.43 22.55
C PHE A 27 6.34 4.72 23.83
N ALA A 28 5.35 4.08 24.43
CA ALA A 28 5.61 3.06 25.42
C ALA A 28 5.96 1.78 24.65
N HIS A 29 7.25 1.57 24.40
CA HIS A 29 7.90 0.24 24.29
C HIS A 29 9.45 0.29 24.32
N ASN A 30 10.08 1.36 24.79
CA ASN A 30 11.52 1.37 25.05
C ASN A 30 11.82 1.04 26.52
N GLY A 31 11.23 -0.04 27.01
CA GLY A 31 11.63 -0.70 28.26
C GLY A 31 12.86 -1.61 28.09
N GLY A 32 13.62 -1.46 26.99
CA GLY A 32 14.75 -2.34 26.73
C GLY A 32 15.71 -1.74 25.73
N ARG A 33 16.93 -1.55 26.20
CA ARG A 33 18.21 -1.32 25.53
C ARG A 33 18.39 -2.09 24.20
N LEU A 34 17.66 -1.71 23.14
CA LEU A 34 17.91 -2.17 21.78
C LEU A 34 18.84 -1.15 21.10
N LYS A 35 20.05 -1.61 20.76
CA LYS A 35 21.07 -0.84 20.04
C LYS A 35 20.57 -0.53 18.62
N GLY A 36 19.86 0.58 18.41
CA GLY A 36 19.39 0.95 17.06
C GLY A 36 18.41 2.13 16.90
N GLY A 37 18.09 2.89 17.96
CA GLY A 37 17.18 4.04 17.83
C GLY A 37 17.76 5.19 16.98
N ALA A 38 16.87 5.95 16.32
CA ALA A 38 17.25 7.14 15.56
C ALA A 38 17.91 8.18 16.49
N LYS A 39 19.08 8.73 16.09
CA LYS A 39 19.81 9.73 16.88
C LYS A 39 18.96 10.94 17.27
N SER A 40 17.98 11.31 16.44
CA SER A 40 17.09 12.46 16.65
C SER A 40 16.07 12.29 17.78
N THR A 41 15.77 11.05 18.19
CA THR A 41 14.75 10.72 19.21
C THR A 41 15.36 10.35 20.57
N ALA A 42 16.69 10.37 20.71
CA ALA A 42 17.38 10.07 21.95
C ALA A 42 17.07 11.11 23.04
N GLY A 43 16.69 10.64 24.24
CA GLY A 43 16.57 11.45 25.46
C GLY A 43 15.37 12.40 25.56
N LYS A 44 14.42 12.38 24.61
CA LYS A 44 13.32 13.36 24.51
C LYS A 44 11.94 12.82 24.93
N GLY A 45 11.93 11.81 25.80
CA GLY A 45 10.72 11.21 26.35
C GLY A 45 10.12 10.11 25.45
N PRO A 46 8.94 9.60 25.81
CA PRO A 46 8.23 8.67 24.95
C PRO A 46 7.75 9.39 23.64
N TRP A 47 7.58 8.69 22.49
CA TRP A 47 6.97 9.06 21.14
C TRP A 47 5.65 8.36 20.57
N ASP A 48 4.45 8.95 20.44
CA ASP A 48 3.14 8.25 20.27
C ASP A 48 2.88 8.07 18.79
N MET A 49 2.75 6.83 18.37
CA MET A 49 2.27 6.58 17.02
C MET A 49 0.76 6.83 17.00
N VAL A 50 0.35 7.95 16.42
CA VAL A 50 -1.06 8.38 16.34
C VAL A 50 -1.70 8.05 15.00
N LEU A 51 -0.90 8.02 13.93
CA LEU A 51 -1.32 7.81 12.56
C LEU A 51 -0.26 7.00 11.84
N ILE A 52 -0.69 6.02 11.05
CA ILE A 52 0.18 5.30 10.11
C ILE A 52 -0.46 5.26 8.73
N VAL A 53 0.37 5.24 7.70
CA VAL A 53 -0.03 4.94 6.33
C VAL A 53 0.62 3.62 5.96
N HIS A 54 -0.17 2.64 5.53
CA HIS A 54 0.32 1.32 5.16
C HIS A 54 -0.39 0.81 3.90
N GLY A 55 -0.11 -0.42 3.46
CA GLY A 55 -0.60 -0.95 2.19
C GLY A 55 0.33 -0.66 0.99
N PHE A 56 1.56 -0.23 1.24
CA PHE A 56 2.57 -0.06 0.18
C PHE A 56 2.84 -1.38 -0.55
N PRO A 57 3.07 -1.34 -1.88
CA PRO A 57 3.32 -2.54 -2.65
C PRO A 57 4.66 -3.22 -2.30
N ASN A 58 5.63 -2.42 -1.85
CA ASN A 58 6.98 -2.82 -1.43
C ASN A 58 7.62 -1.70 -0.59
N ASP A 59 8.74 -2.03 0.02
CA ASP A 59 9.46 -1.17 0.97
C ASP A 59 10.08 0.05 0.31
N ILE A 60 10.55 -0.09 -0.93
CA ILE A 60 11.09 1.01 -1.72
C ILE A 60 10.03 2.11 -1.90
N SER A 61 8.79 1.72 -2.16
CA SER A 61 7.67 2.66 -2.31
C SER A 61 7.33 3.36 -1.00
N ALA A 62 7.37 2.61 0.12
CA ALA A 62 7.20 3.17 1.46
C ALA A 62 8.31 4.18 1.79
N LEU A 63 9.58 3.81 1.57
CA LEU A 63 10.74 4.68 1.79
C LEU A 63 10.66 5.98 0.98
N ARG A 64 10.27 5.90 -0.29
CA ARG A 64 10.10 7.08 -1.15
C ARG A 64 8.97 7.99 -0.66
N PHE A 65 7.88 7.41 -0.16
CA PHE A 65 6.79 8.16 0.47
C PHE A 65 7.30 8.86 1.73
N GLU A 66 7.95 8.12 2.62
CA GLU A 66 8.50 8.64 3.88
C GLU A 66 9.44 9.83 3.64
N TRP A 67 10.37 9.69 2.70
CA TRP A 67 11.37 10.71 2.44
C TRP A 67 10.71 11.99 1.92
N ALA A 68 9.76 11.86 1.00
CA ALA A 68 9.01 12.99 0.48
C ALA A 68 8.15 13.66 1.56
N TRP A 69 7.59 12.86 2.48
CA TRP A 69 6.80 13.39 3.60
C TRP A 69 7.68 14.15 4.61
N GLN A 70 8.90 13.68 4.87
CA GLN A 70 9.89 14.37 5.71
C GLN A 70 10.43 15.66 5.05
N ASN A 71 10.62 15.63 3.73
CA ASN A 71 11.31 16.68 2.97
C ASN A 71 10.43 17.21 1.82
N PRO A 72 9.25 17.82 2.12
CA PRO A 72 8.30 18.26 1.11
C PRO A 72 8.86 19.34 0.18
N ASP A 73 9.74 20.20 0.68
CA ASP A 73 10.43 21.27 -0.04
C ASP A 73 11.50 20.74 -1.01
N LEU A 74 12.16 19.64 -0.67
CA LEU A 74 13.16 18.98 -1.53
C LEU A 74 12.55 17.99 -2.51
N SER A 75 11.32 17.54 -2.24
CA SER A 75 10.60 16.63 -3.12
C SER A 75 10.07 17.37 -4.34
N ARG A 76 10.59 17.04 -5.52
CA ARG A 76 10.15 17.58 -6.82
C ARG A 76 8.63 17.55 -7.01
N ARG A 77 7.95 16.58 -6.40
CA ARG A 77 6.49 16.40 -6.51
C ARG A 77 5.70 17.28 -5.54
N LEU A 78 6.32 17.71 -4.44
CA LEU A 78 5.67 18.45 -3.37
C LEU A 78 6.10 19.92 -3.31
N SER A 79 7.28 20.26 -3.81
CA SER A 79 7.86 21.61 -3.74
C SER A 79 6.92 22.69 -4.30
N ASN A 80 6.15 22.34 -5.34
CA ASN A 80 5.18 23.23 -5.97
C ASN A 80 3.73 22.90 -5.60
N ALA A 81 3.48 21.77 -4.95
CA ALA A 81 2.13 21.30 -4.61
C ALA A 81 1.74 21.61 -3.16
N VAL A 82 2.72 21.82 -2.27
CA VAL A 82 2.49 22.09 -0.86
C VAL A 82 3.03 23.47 -0.50
N ALA A 83 2.13 24.36 -0.10
CA ALA A 83 2.52 25.67 0.42
C ALA A 83 3.38 25.53 1.69
N PRO A 84 4.36 26.43 1.91
CA PRO A 84 5.16 26.46 3.14
C PRO A 84 4.33 26.44 4.42
N ARG A 85 4.96 26.06 5.52
CA ARG A 85 4.31 26.05 6.84
C ARG A 85 3.84 27.46 7.22
N ARG A 86 2.59 27.57 7.67
CA ARG A 86 2.00 28.85 8.08
C ARG A 86 2.50 29.24 9.49
N PRO A 87 2.57 30.54 9.84
CA PRO A 87 3.12 30.97 11.14
C PRO A 87 2.41 30.37 12.38
N LYS A 88 1.08 30.17 12.30
CA LYS A 88 0.26 29.61 13.39
C LYS A 88 0.05 28.10 13.29
N GLU A 89 0.53 27.47 12.22
CA GLU A 89 0.33 26.03 11.98
C GLU A 89 1.34 25.24 12.83
N THR A 90 0.85 24.26 13.58
CA THR A 90 1.70 23.35 14.36
C THR A 90 2.49 22.42 13.42
N PRO A 91 3.60 21.81 13.88
CA PRO A 91 4.33 20.84 13.07
C PRO A 91 3.46 19.65 12.64
N PHE A 92 2.55 19.22 13.51
CA PHE A 92 1.61 18.13 13.23
C PHE A 92 0.61 18.50 12.14
N GLU A 93 -0.04 19.66 12.25
CA GLU A 93 -0.99 20.15 11.23
C GLU A 93 -0.31 20.31 9.87
N TYR A 94 0.89 20.89 9.85
CA TYR A 94 1.68 21.02 8.62
C TYR A 94 1.92 19.66 7.96
N ARG A 95 2.32 18.67 8.74
CA ARG A 95 2.67 17.34 8.22
C ARG A 95 1.43 16.55 7.83
N PHE A 96 0.31 16.71 8.53
CA PHE A 96 -0.97 16.17 8.12
C PHE A 96 -1.46 16.78 6.79
N ARG A 97 -1.26 18.08 6.57
CA ARG A 97 -1.55 18.74 5.29
C ARG A 97 -0.65 18.24 4.16
N VAL A 98 0.65 18.06 4.40
CA VAL A 98 1.58 17.44 3.44
C VAL A 98 1.11 16.03 3.06
N LEU A 99 0.75 15.21 4.05
CA LEU A 99 0.21 13.87 3.85
C LEU A 99 -1.04 13.91 2.96
N SER A 100 -1.99 14.79 3.28
CA SER A 100 -3.25 14.93 2.53
C SER A 100 -3.00 15.28 1.06
N CYS A 101 -2.00 16.12 0.77
CA CYS A 101 -1.54 16.40 -0.58
C CYS A 101 -0.91 15.15 -1.25
N MET A 102 -0.01 14.46 -0.54
CA MET A 102 0.67 13.25 -1.04
C MET A 102 -0.32 12.16 -1.47
N LEU A 103 -1.39 11.93 -0.72
CA LEU A 103 -2.41 10.92 -1.04
C LEU A 103 -3.16 11.22 -2.35
N ARG A 104 -3.11 12.46 -2.85
CA ARG A 104 -3.80 12.89 -4.07
C ARG A 104 -2.90 13.06 -5.29
N ILE A 105 -1.59 13.10 -5.11
CA ILE A 105 -0.63 13.24 -6.22
C ILE A 105 0.08 11.93 -6.57
N GLY A 106 0.45 11.81 -7.84
CA GLY A 106 1.21 10.66 -8.33
C GLY A 106 2.62 10.65 -7.73
N PRO A 107 3.20 9.47 -7.42
CA PRO A 107 2.68 8.15 -7.77
C PRO A 107 1.75 7.53 -6.71
N TRP A 108 1.52 8.20 -5.57
CA TRP A 108 0.90 7.57 -4.41
C TRP A 108 -0.61 7.45 -4.52
N ASN A 109 -1.25 8.39 -5.21
CA ASN A 109 -2.70 8.43 -5.46
C ASN A 109 -3.28 7.24 -6.24
N ARG A 110 -2.44 6.31 -6.72
CA ARG A 110 -2.86 5.05 -7.35
C ARG A 110 -2.49 3.80 -6.54
N LEU A 111 -1.90 3.98 -5.37
CA LEU A 111 -1.57 2.89 -4.47
C LEU A 111 -2.75 2.56 -3.56
N GLY A 112 -2.87 1.30 -3.16
CA GLY A 112 -3.86 0.84 -2.18
C GLY A 112 -3.53 1.24 -0.75
N LEU A 113 -3.24 2.51 -0.50
CA LEU A 113 -2.82 2.98 0.81
C LEU A 113 -4.00 3.04 1.79
N ILE A 114 -3.72 2.67 3.03
CA ILE A 114 -4.67 2.69 4.14
C ILE A 114 -4.16 3.69 5.16
N ILE A 115 -5.01 4.66 5.52
CA ILE A 115 -4.72 5.68 6.52
C ILE A 115 -5.31 5.19 7.84
N ARG A 116 -4.47 4.82 8.81
CA ARG A 116 -4.92 4.27 10.09
C ARG A 116 -4.61 5.20 11.25
N TRP A 117 -5.65 5.70 11.90
CA TRP A 117 -5.55 6.41 13.18
C TRP A 117 -5.45 5.39 14.31
N LEU A 118 -4.31 5.37 14.99
CA LEU A 118 -4.06 4.51 16.15
C LEU A 118 -4.64 5.12 17.44
N LYS A 119 -4.75 6.45 17.48
CA LYS A 119 -5.29 7.22 18.60
C LYS A 119 -6.30 8.25 18.10
N GLN A 120 -7.56 8.07 18.48
CA GLN A 120 -8.68 8.84 17.94
C GLN A 120 -8.67 10.30 18.39
N GLU A 121 -8.14 10.58 19.58
CA GLU A 121 -8.02 11.93 20.13
C GLU A 121 -7.13 12.86 19.27
N TYR A 122 -6.27 12.28 18.43
CA TYR A 122 -5.39 13.02 17.52
C TYR A 122 -5.93 13.12 16.09
N GLN A 123 -7.09 12.54 15.81
CA GLN A 123 -7.71 12.59 14.50
C GLN A 123 -7.85 14.03 14.02
N ARG A 124 -7.58 14.22 12.73
CA ARG A 124 -7.86 15.47 12.00
C ARG A 124 -8.76 15.16 10.83
N ASN A 125 -9.65 16.11 10.54
CA ASN A 125 -10.46 16.06 9.33
C ASN A 125 -9.60 16.50 8.15
N PHE A 126 -9.74 15.78 7.04
CA PHE A 126 -9.18 16.25 5.78
C PHE A 126 -9.99 17.44 5.29
N ASP A 127 -9.31 18.45 4.76
CA ASP A 127 -9.99 19.51 4.00
C ASP A 127 -10.74 18.86 2.82
N THR A 128 -11.89 19.42 2.44
CA THR A 128 -12.76 18.84 1.39
C THR A 128 -12.00 18.54 0.09
N ASP A 129 -11.10 19.45 -0.30
CA ASP A 129 -10.28 19.32 -1.52
C ASP A 129 -9.00 18.50 -1.32
N LEU A 130 -8.76 18.01 -0.11
CA LEU A 130 -7.59 17.20 0.25
C LEU A 130 -7.98 15.86 0.88
N SER A 131 -9.24 15.45 0.79
CA SER A 131 -9.67 14.13 1.22
C SER A 131 -8.94 13.02 0.43
N PRO A 132 -8.60 11.89 1.06
CA PRO A 132 -8.03 10.75 0.35
C PRO A 132 -8.96 10.29 -0.77
N PRO A 133 -8.41 9.75 -1.87
CA PRO A 133 -9.21 9.10 -2.90
C PRO A 133 -10.10 7.97 -2.32
N LEU A 134 -11.25 7.71 -2.94
CA LEU A 134 -12.23 6.73 -2.46
C LEU A 134 -11.66 5.32 -2.22
N HIS A 135 -10.63 4.92 -2.96
CA HIS A 135 -9.99 3.61 -2.82
C HIS A 135 -8.98 3.53 -1.65
N MET A 136 -8.73 4.63 -0.95
CA MET A 136 -7.84 4.70 0.22
C MET A 136 -8.66 4.82 1.51
N PRO A 137 -8.91 3.71 2.22
CA PRO A 137 -9.76 3.74 3.39
C PRO A 137 -9.06 4.43 4.58
N ILE A 138 -9.85 5.18 5.35
CA ILE A 138 -9.47 5.69 6.67
C ILE A 138 -10.01 4.71 7.71
N VAL A 139 -9.13 4.16 8.55
CA VAL A 139 -9.46 3.15 9.54
C VAL A 139 -8.96 3.56 10.93
N PHE A 140 -9.55 2.98 11.98
CA PHE A 140 -9.22 3.30 13.37
C PHE A 140 -8.74 2.06 14.12
N GLY A 141 -7.99 2.29 15.20
CA GLY A 141 -7.53 1.26 16.12
C GLY A 141 -6.19 0.64 15.74
N PRO A 142 -5.68 -0.29 16.58
CA PRO A 142 -4.33 -0.84 16.46
C PRO A 142 -4.13 -1.59 15.14
N VAL A 143 -2.86 -1.79 14.78
CA VAL A 143 -2.51 -2.65 13.65
C VAL A 143 -2.85 -4.09 14.04
N GLN A 144 -3.87 -4.65 13.38
CA GLN A 144 -4.14 -6.07 13.49
C GLN A 144 -3.08 -6.81 12.69
N LEU A 145 -2.22 -7.56 13.38
CA LEU A 145 -1.44 -8.59 12.74
C LEU A 145 -2.42 -9.70 12.38
N GLU A 146 -2.76 -9.79 11.09
CA GLU A 146 -3.54 -10.92 10.57
C GLU A 146 -2.81 -12.20 11.02
N PRO A 147 -3.45 -13.07 11.83
CA PRO A 147 -2.86 -14.35 12.17
C PRO A 147 -2.59 -15.10 10.87
N LYS A 148 -1.42 -15.77 10.76
CA LYS A 148 -1.17 -16.73 9.68
C LYS A 148 -2.32 -17.74 9.70
N ARG A 149 -3.32 -17.56 8.84
CA ARG A 149 -4.30 -18.61 8.61
C ARG A 149 -3.52 -19.75 7.97
N ASN A 150 -3.45 -20.87 8.67
CA ASN A 150 -3.08 -22.14 8.08
C ASN A 150 -4.22 -22.54 7.14
N ASP A 151 -4.36 -21.83 6.02
CA ASP A 151 -5.27 -22.24 4.97
C ASP A 151 -4.53 -23.31 4.17
N SER A 152 -4.66 -24.54 4.65
CA SER A 152 -4.13 -25.76 4.02
C SER A 152 -4.94 -26.15 2.78
N SER A 153 -5.41 -25.18 1.99
CA SER A 153 -5.95 -25.44 0.66
C SER A 153 -4.79 -25.50 -0.31
N GLU A 154 -4.29 -26.71 -0.56
CA GLU A 154 -3.31 -27.01 -1.61
C GLU A 154 -3.71 -26.29 -2.91
N GLY A 155 -2.79 -25.47 -3.43
CA GLY A 155 -3.02 -24.46 -4.47
C GLY A 155 -3.21 -25.02 -5.88
N ASN A 156 -4.09 -26.00 -6.07
CA ASN A 156 -4.53 -26.41 -7.40
C ASN A 156 -5.60 -25.44 -7.92
N TRP A 157 -5.18 -24.42 -8.65
CA TRP A 157 -6.11 -23.55 -9.38
C TRP A 157 -6.47 -24.20 -10.71
N THR A 158 -7.73 -24.59 -10.86
CA THR A 158 -8.27 -25.11 -12.13
C THR A 158 -9.01 -24.02 -12.89
N GLY A 159 -9.00 -24.11 -14.22
CA GLY A 159 -9.72 -23.23 -15.13
C GLY A 159 -8.82 -22.46 -16.10
N SER A 160 -9.43 -21.55 -16.85
CA SER A 160 -8.77 -20.67 -17.81
C SER A 160 -9.09 -19.22 -17.54
N CYS A 161 -8.19 -18.33 -17.96
CA CYS A 161 -8.42 -16.90 -17.94
C CYS A 161 -9.50 -16.53 -18.95
N GLN A 162 -10.54 -15.82 -18.50
CA GLN A 162 -11.63 -15.38 -19.37
C GLN A 162 -11.23 -14.35 -20.44
N LEU A 163 -10.08 -13.67 -20.26
CA LEU A 163 -9.62 -12.63 -21.18
C LEU A 163 -8.68 -13.16 -22.28
N CYS A 164 -7.77 -14.08 -21.95
CA CYS A 164 -6.82 -14.63 -22.93
C CYS A 164 -7.06 -16.12 -23.26
N ASN A 165 -8.03 -16.76 -22.63
CA ASN A 165 -8.40 -18.17 -22.77
C ASN A 165 -7.28 -19.20 -22.43
N ALA A 166 -6.11 -18.76 -21.99
CA ALA A 166 -5.05 -19.65 -21.54
C ALA A 166 -5.37 -20.26 -20.16
N GLN A 167 -4.94 -21.51 -19.95
CA GLN A 167 -5.09 -22.21 -18.68
C GLN A 167 -4.15 -21.64 -17.60
N PHE A 168 -4.62 -21.60 -16.36
CA PHE A 168 -3.75 -21.30 -15.21
C PHE A 168 -2.81 -22.48 -14.98
N LYS A 169 -1.50 -22.24 -14.90
CA LYS A 169 -0.52 -23.32 -14.70
C LYS A 169 -0.26 -23.48 -13.21
N ASN A 170 -0.37 -24.67 -12.65
CA ASN A 170 0.10 -24.88 -11.28
C ASN A 170 1.63 -25.10 -11.23
N THR A 171 2.38 -24.18 -11.83
CA THR A 171 3.83 -24.11 -11.71
C THR A 171 4.13 -23.31 -10.45
N GLY A 172 4.21 -24.01 -9.31
CA GLY A 172 4.35 -23.47 -7.94
C GLY A 172 5.56 -22.57 -7.66
N SER A 173 6.11 -21.85 -8.64
CA SER A 173 7.21 -20.90 -8.48
C SER A 173 6.96 -19.51 -9.12
N LEU A 174 5.92 -19.32 -9.95
CA LEU A 174 5.67 -18.04 -10.63
C LEU A 174 4.36 -17.40 -10.18
N TYR A 175 4.43 -16.10 -9.86
CA TYR A 175 3.29 -15.30 -9.42
C TYR A 175 2.18 -15.22 -10.50
N ASP A 176 2.54 -15.32 -11.78
CA ASP A 176 1.66 -15.07 -12.92
C ASP A 176 0.51 -16.08 -13.06
N ASP A 177 0.64 -17.27 -12.44
CA ASP A 177 -0.34 -18.33 -12.61
C ASP A 177 -1.43 -18.36 -11.52
N VAL A 178 -1.32 -17.55 -10.46
CA VAL A 178 -2.38 -17.45 -9.44
C VAL A 178 -3.50 -16.56 -9.99
N PRO A 179 -4.73 -17.10 -10.17
CA PRO A 179 -5.82 -16.34 -10.78
C PRO A 179 -6.35 -15.25 -9.85
N ILE A 180 -6.57 -14.05 -10.41
CA ILE A 180 -7.44 -13.03 -9.82
C ILE A 180 -8.89 -13.44 -10.10
N ARG A 181 -9.74 -13.37 -9.08
CA ARG A 181 -11.16 -13.73 -9.20
C ARG A 181 -12.07 -12.54 -8.92
N CYS A 182 -13.24 -12.56 -9.54
CA CYS A 182 -14.29 -11.59 -9.27
C CYS A 182 -14.67 -11.64 -7.77
N PRO A 183 -14.74 -10.49 -7.08
CA PRO A 183 -15.14 -10.45 -5.66
C PRO A 183 -16.55 -11.02 -5.41
N ALA A 184 -17.46 -10.93 -6.38
CA ALA A 184 -18.79 -11.55 -6.30
C ALA A 184 -18.81 -13.02 -6.71
N SER A 185 -17.64 -13.65 -6.90
CA SER A 185 -17.50 -15.07 -7.25
C SER A 185 -18.33 -15.49 -8.49
N CYS A 186 -18.45 -14.62 -9.49
CA CYS A 186 -19.17 -14.97 -10.72
C CYS A 186 -18.45 -16.09 -11.49
N ILE A 187 -19.23 -16.90 -12.21
CA ILE A 187 -18.78 -18.17 -12.82
C ILE A 187 -17.57 -17.99 -13.74
N TYR A 188 -17.55 -16.93 -14.55
CA TYR A 188 -16.48 -16.67 -15.52
C TYR A 188 -15.48 -15.60 -15.06
N GLY A 189 -15.56 -15.18 -13.79
CA GLY A 189 -14.73 -14.11 -13.24
C GLY A 189 -13.38 -14.61 -12.76
N SER A 190 -12.53 -15.11 -13.67
CA SER A 190 -11.16 -15.55 -13.36
C SER A 190 -10.17 -15.08 -14.42
N TRP A 191 -9.08 -14.44 -14.00
CA TRP A 191 -8.14 -13.76 -14.89
C TRP A 191 -6.69 -13.87 -14.44
N HIS A 192 -5.75 -13.82 -15.40
CA HIS A 192 -4.36 -13.50 -15.08
C HIS A 192 -4.23 -12.07 -14.58
N LEU A 193 -3.23 -11.83 -13.71
CA LEU A 193 -2.91 -10.51 -13.18
C LEU A 193 -2.75 -9.46 -14.29
N MET A 194 -1.97 -9.77 -15.32
CA MET A 194 -1.70 -8.86 -16.43
C MET A 194 -2.94 -8.62 -17.31
N CYS A 195 -3.70 -9.67 -17.62
CA CYS A 195 -4.90 -9.52 -18.45
C CYS A 195 -5.94 -8.59 -17.82
N ILE A 196 -6.22 -8.76 -16.52
CA ILE A 196 -7.22 -7.90 -15.86
C ILE A 196 -6.69 -6.49 -15.64
N ALA A 197 -5.37 -6.31 -15.43
CA ALA A 197 -4.77 -4.98 -15.36
C ALA A 197 -4.98 -4.20 -16.66
N GLU A 198 -4.64 -4.80 -17.80
CA GLU A 198 -4.77 -4.20 -19.12
C GLU A 198 -6.23 -3.88 -19.47
N HIS A 199 -7.16 -4.77 -19.15
CA HIS A 199 -8.59 -4.51 -19.33
C HIS A 199 -9.08 -3.30 -18.51
N MET A 200 -8.65 -3.18 -17.25
CA MET A 200 -9.03 -2.05 -16.40
C MET A 200 -8.39 -0.73 -16.86
N LEU A 201 -7.19 -0.77 -17.46
CA LEU A 201 -6.54 0.42 -18.02
C LEU A 201 -7.24 0.90 -19.29
N THR A 202 -7.49 0.02 -20.24
CA THR A 202 -8.18 0.32 -21.51
C THR A 202 -9.62 0.81 -21.31
N SER A 203 -10.34 0.26 -20.32
CA SER A 203 -11.69 0.72 -19.97
C SER A 203 -11.72 2.14 -19.39
N SER A 204 -10.61 2.60 -18.81
CA SER A 204 -10.51 3.95 -18.26
C SER A 204 -10.17 5.02 -19.31
N GLU A 205 -9.61 4.61 -20.45
CA GLU A 205 -9.23 5.48 -21.56
C GLU A 205 -10.43 5.99 -22.35
N SER A 206 -11.54 5.24 -22.38
CA SER A 206 -12.75 5.58 -23.13
C SER A 206 -13.52 6.78 -22.56
N THR A 207 -13.24 7.16 -21.30
CA THR A 207 -13.88 8.27 -20.59
C THR A 207 -13.01 9.52 -20.45
N ALA A 208 -11.71 9.46 -20.78
CA ALA A 208 -10.81 10.59 -20.65
C ALA A 208 -10.80 11.40 -21.97
N ASN A 209 -11.27 12.65 -21.94
CA ASN A 209 -11.02 13.61 -23.02
C ASN A 209 -9.50 13.78 -23.16
N GLN A 210 -8.91 13.18 -24.19
CA GLN A 210 -7.46 13.04 -24.31
C GLN A 210 -6.82 14.37 -24.72
N ASN A 211 -6.07 14.99 -23.80
CA ASN A 211 -4.95 15.84 -24.19
C ASN A 211 -3.75 14.91 -24.52
N PRO A 212 -3.08 15.07 -25.68
CA PRO A 212 -1.96 14.21 -26.11
C PRO A 212 -0.73 14.21 -25.18
N SER A 213 -0.71 15.07 -24.16
CA SER A 213 0.41 15.23 -23.22
C SER A 213 0.23 14.47 -21.90
N ASP A 214 -0.94 13.90 -21.64
CA ASP A 214 -1.19 13.15 -20.40
C ASP A 214 -0.69 11.72 -20.54
N LEU A 215 0.33 11.37 -19.73
CA LEU A 215 0.87 10.02 -19.67
C LEU A 215 -0.21 9.03 -19.20
N LEU A 216 -0.37 7.93 -19.94
CA LEU A 216 -1.30 6.86 -19.56
C LEU A 216 -0.93 6.28 -18.18
N PRO A 217 -1.91 6.02 -17.31
CA PRO A 217 -1.66 5.46 -16.01
C PRO A 217 -1.16 4.01 -16.13
N LEU A 218 -0.08 3.66 -15.41
CA LEU A 218 0.49 2.30 -15.43
C LEU A 218 -0.17 1.32 -14.44
N ILE A 219 -0.81 1.83 -13.39
CA ILE A 219 -1.43 1.01 -12.32
C ILE A 219 -2.94 1.22 -12.42
N PRO A 220 -3.78 0.21 -12.63
CA PRO A 220 -5.24 0.39 -12.66
C PRO A 220 -5.77 0.90 -11.32
N LEU A 221 -6.92 1.57 -11.34
CA LEU A 221 -7.60 2.02 -10.11
C LEU A 221 -8.90 1.26 -9.91
N SER A 222 -9.79 1.40 -10.88
CA SER A 222 -11.09 0.75 -10.89
C SER A 222 -11.48 0.37 -12.31
N GLY A 223 -12.45 -0.53 -12.42
CA GLY A 223 -13.05 -0.97 -13.66
C GLY A 223 -14.27 -1.83 -13.33
N THR A 224 -14.97 -2.35 -14.33
CA THR A 224 -16.07 -3.29 -14.11
C THR A 224 -15.59 -4.71 -14.39
N CYS A 225 -16.26 -5.69 -13.78
CA CYS A 225 -15.98 -7.09 -14.08
C CYS A 225 -16.28 -7.38 -15.56
N PRO A 226 -15.30 -7.83 -16.37
CA PRO A 226 -15.52 -8.14 -17.79
C PRO A 226 -16.44 -9.34 -18.02
N ALA A 227 -16.69 -10.15 -17.00
CA ALA A 227 -17.50 -11.36 -17.10
C ALA A 227 -18.97 -11.13 -16.75
N CYS A 228 -19.25 -10.43 -15.63
CA CYS A 228 -20.62 -10.24 -15.16
C CYS A 228 -21.15 -8.82 -15.31
N HIS A 229 -20.28 -7.83 -15.57
CA HIS A 229 -20.60 -6.40 -15.67
C HIS A 229 -21.38 -5.78 -14.49
N SER A 230 -21.61 -6.55 -13.42
CA SER A 230 -22.50 -6.18 -12.32
C SER A 230 -21.73 -5.73 -11.07
N VAL A 231 -20.40 -5.79 -11.11
CA VAL A 231 -19.52 -5.57 -9.96
C VAL A 231 -18.39 -4.63 -10.35
N ASP A 232 -18.21 -3.60 -9.55
CA ASP A 232 -17.06 -2.72 -9.63
C ASP A 232 -15.83 -3.42 -9.04
N LEU A 233 -14.77 -3.44 -9.83
CA LEU A 233 -13.46 -3.93 -9.47
C LEU A 233 -12.61 -2.77 -8.98
N PHE A 234 -12.04 -2.91 -7.78
CA PHE A 234 -11.05 -1.98 -7.25
C PHE A 234 -9.69 -2.66 -7.21
N TRP A 235 -8.72 -2.11 -7.95
CA TRP A 235 -7.40 -2.72 -8.11
C TRP A 235 -6.66 -2.95 -6.78
N PRO A 236 -6.61 -2.00 -5.83
CA PRO A 236 -6.05 -2.24 -4.50
C PRO A 236 -6.62 -3.48 -3.80
N HIS A 237 -7.94 -3.67 -3.88
CA HIS A 237 -8.63 -4.77 -3.24
C HIS A 237 -8.31 -6.11 -3.91
N LEU A 238 -8.32 -6.15 -5.25
CA LEU A 238 -7.97 -7.34 -6.02
C LEU A 238 -6.54 -7.80 -5.73
N ILE A 239 -5.57 -6.87 -5.74
CA ILE A 239 -4.16 -7.18 -5.46
C ILE A 239 -3.98 -7.65 -4.02
N HIS A 240 -4.67 -7.05 -3.05
CA HIS A 240 -4.60 -7.49 -1.67
C HIS A 240 -5.06 -8.95 -1.52
N GLN A 241 -6.24 -9.30 -2.07
CA GLN A 241 -6.75 -10.67 -2.03
C GLN A 241 -5.84 -11.65 -2.77
N TRP A 242 -5.32 -11.26 -3.93
CA TRP A 242 -4.41 -12.07 -4.73
C TRP A 242 -3.08 -12.34 -4.00
N LYS A 243 -2.48 -11.32 -3.39
CA LYS A 243 -1.24 -11.48 -2.59
C LYS A 243 -1.42 -12.45 -1.43
N MET A 244 -2.58 -12.47 -0.78
CA MET A 244 -2.86 -13.43 0.28
C MET A 244 -2.87 -14.87 -0.24
N LYS A 245 -3.42 -15.10 -1.45
CA LYS A 245 -3.39 -16.41 -2.12
C LYS A 245 -1.99 -16.83 -2.54
N CYS A 246 -1.18 -15.92 -3.09
CA CYS A 246 0.22 -16.22 -3.45
C CYS A 246 1.06 -16.62 -2.24
N ARG A 247 0.86 -15.94 -1.10
CA ARG A 247 1.59 -16.25 0.14
C ARG A 247 1.29 -17.66 0.65
N ALA A 248 0.03 -18.08 0.60
CA ALA A 248 -0.37 -19.44 0.96
C ALA A 248 0.32 -20.50 0.08
N CYS A 249 0.52 -20.23 -1.21
CA CYS A 249 1.18 -21.15 -2.14
C CYS A 249 2.71 -21.26 -1.92
N SER A 250 3.36 -20.17 -1.50
CA SER A 250 4.83 -20.09 -1.30
C SER A 250 5.36 -20.72 0.00
N SER A 251 4.46 -21.12 0.90
CA SER A 251 4.77 -21.76 2.18
C SER A 251 4.68 -23.29 2.16
N SER A 252 4.49 -23.87 0.97
CA SER A 252 4.40 -25.31 0.70
C SER A 252 5.72 -25.85 0.16
#